data_AF-A0A8J5NQG3-F1
#
_entry.id   AF-A0A8J5NQG3-F1
#
_cell.length_a   1.000
_cell.length_b   1.000
_cell.length_c   1.000
_cell.angle_alpha   90.00
_cell.angle_beta   90.00
_cell.angle_gamma   90.00
#
_symmetry.space_group_name_H-M   'P 1'
#
loop_
_entity.id
_entity.type
_entity.pdbx_description
1 polymer ?
#
loop_
_entity_poly.entity_id
_entity_poly.type
_entity_poly.pdbx_seq_one_letter_code
_entity_poly.pdbx_strand_id
1 'polypeptide(L)'
;MAPSVKRQRTDDVQSRLSQTSGLLDWNALLPSGNEFKESLKAASTALAPSVKGFEQLLTSVNDEHSKLTAVKGSLSSQRVELAKDQRKASDALKDVETSIATENQMLRDLEDVYNKCPGDKELLIFIEKRKKASDEHQEVYTVVKSQLNKSSAGLSKTESEIALVTEMLTQLEAERAEVMKEKEGVDKAAKQLMVMSRFLEPDWQATLDMLKQVSGMTLCELPSLWGFHCCE
;
A
#
# COMPACT_ATOMS: atom_id res chain seq x y z
N MET A 1 -1.43 -15.75 10.56
CA MET A 1 -2.42 -14.94 11.29
C MET A 1 -1.68 -13.84 12.02
N ALA A 2 -1.70 -12.62 11.50
CA ALA A 2 -1.18 -11.44 12.16
C ALA A 2 -2.39 -10.57 12.57
N PRO A 3 -2.36 -9.87 13.71
CA PRO A 3 -3.52 -9.17 14.20
C PRO A 3 -3.76 -7.93 13.34
N SER A 4 -4.89 -7.91 12.63
CA SER A 4 -5.47 -6.68 12.10
C SER A 4 -5.79 -5.78 13.28
N VAL A 5 -4.90 -4.81 13.55
CA VAL A 5 -5.22 -3.69 14.41
C VAL A 5 -6.18 -2.81 13.62
N LYS A 6 -7.49 -3.04 13.82
CA LYS A 6 -8.52 -2.07 13.48
C LYS A 6 -8.12 -0.75 14.14
N ARG A 7 -7.63 0.20 13.34
CA ARG A 7 -7.49 1.58 13.80
C ARG A 7 -8.90 2.05 14.16
N GLN A 8 -9.06 2.34 15.43
CA GLN A 8 -10.27 2.84 16.02
C GLN A 8 -10.58 4.18 15.33
N ARG A 9 -11.75 4.24 14.69
CA ARG A 9 -12.27 5.46 14.07
C ARG A 9 -12.28 6.54 15.15
N THR A 10 -11.48 7.58 14.96
CA THR A 10 -11.43 8.76 15.82
C THR A 10 -12.68 9.61 15.59
N ASP A 11 -13.82 9.10 16.03
CA ASP A 11 -15.07 9.87 16.18
C ASP A 11 -14.92 10.96 17.27
N ASP A 12 -13.77 11.00 17.95
CA ASP A 12 -13.45 11.92 19.04
C ASP A 12 -12.95 13.31 18.57
N VAL A 13 -12.53 13.44 17.30
CA VAL A 13 -12.11 14.74 16.74
C VAL A 13 -13.34 15.59 16.37
N GLN A 14 -14.40 14.95 15.89
CA GLN A 14 -15.64 15.63 15.48
C GLN A 14 -16.46 16.11 16.69
N SER A 15 -16.31 15.45 17.85
CA SER A 15 -16.98 15.82 19.10
C SER A 15 -16.45 17.13 19.72
N ARG A 16 -15.13 17.40 19.62
CA ARG A 16 -14.53 18.62 20.19
C ARG A 16 -14.80 19.89 19.39
N LEU A 17 -15.13 19.78 18.10
CA LEU A 17 -15.46 20.94 17.26
C LEU A 17 -16.92 21.41 17.41
N SER A 18 -17.79 20.57 17.97
CA SER A 18 -19.23 20.89 18.08
C SER A 18 -19.61 21.68 19.34
N GLN A 19 -18.67 21.89 20.28
CA GLN A 19 -18.96 22.53 21.57
C GLN A 19 -18.68 24.04 21.64
N THR A 20 -18.29 24.68 20.54
CA THR A 20 -18.09 26.15 20.49
C THR A 20 -19.21 26.91 19.78
N SER A 21 -20.32 26.26 19.45
CA SER A 21 -21.51 26.92 18.88
C SER A 21 -22.36 27.62 19.95
N GLY A 22 -21.71 28.37 20.83
CA GLY A 22 -22.34 29.27 21.79
C GLY A 22 -22.13 30.73 21.35
N LEU A 23 -23.10 31.24 20.57
CA LEU A 23 -23.51 32.65 20.54
C LEU A 23 -22.38 33.71 20.54
N LEU A 24 -21.65 33.86 19.43
CA LEU A 24 -20.92 35.10 19.15
C LEU A 24 -21.91 36.15 18.65
N ASP A 25 -22.38 37.00 19.55
CA ASP A 25 -23.08 38.24 19.21
C ASP A 25 -22.07 39.20 18.56
N TRP A 26 -22.11 39.30 17.22
CA TRP A 26 -21.24 40.19 16.45
C TRP A 26 -21.50 41.68 16.70
N ASN A 27 -22.56 42.03 17.44
CA ASN A 27 -22.85 43.40 17.89
C ASN A 27 -22.30 43.68 19.30
N ALA A 28 -21.77 42.68 20.01
CA ALA A 28 -21.00 42.91 21.22
C ALA A 28 -19.65 43.53 20.83
N LEU A 29 -19.32 44.66 21.48
CA LEU A 29 -18.10 45.45 21.33
C LEU A 29 -16.93 44.64 20.74
N LEU A 30 -16.45 45.06 19.56
CA LEU A 30 -15.22 44.51 18.96
C LEU A 30 -14.15 44.43 20.07
N PRO A 31 -13.48 43.28 20.24
CA PRO A 31 -12.47 43.13 21.28
C PRO A 31 -11.47 44.27 21.21
N SER A 32 -11.05 44.78 22.36
CA SER A 32 -10.02 45.82 22.40
C SER A 32 -8.77 45.34 21.64
N GLY A 33 -7.98 46.25 21.08
CA GLY A 33 -6.82 45.87 20.26
C GLY A 33 -5.87 44.88 20.94
N ASN A 34 -5.75 44.93 22.28
CA ASN A 34 -4.95 43.98 23.05
C ASN A 34 -5.62 42.61 23.22
N GLU A 35 -6.93 42.54 23.47
CA GLU A 35 -7.66 41.28 23.62
C GLU A 35 -7.71 40.51 22.29
N PHE A 36 -7.88 41.21 21.16
CA PHE A 36 -7.83 40.62 19.84
C PHE A 36 -6.42 40.09 19.51
N LYS A 37 -5.37 40.84 19.87
CA LYS A 37 -3.97 40.44 19.71
C LYS A 37 -3.62 39.18 20.51
N GLU A 38 -4.01 39.13 21.78
CA GLU A 38 -3.79 37.93 22.61
C GLU A 38 -4.60 36.72 22.09
N SER A 39 -5.80 36.96 21.55
CA SER A 39 -6.61 35.91 20.92
C SER A 39 -5.94 35.32 19.66
N LEU A 40 -5.37 36.16 18.79
CA LEU A 40 -4.61 35.70 17.62
C LEU A 40 -3.35 34.92 18.01
N LYS A 41 -2.64 35.37 19.05
CA LYS A 41 -1.45 34.70 19.59
C LYS A 41 -1.79 33.33 20.18
N ALA A 42 -2.89 33.25 20.92
CA ALA A 42 -3.42 31.99 21.45
C ALA A 42 -3.82 31.04 20.32
N ALA A 43 -4.52 31.52 19.30
CA ALA A 43 -4.89 30.73 18.12
C ALA A 43 -3.66 30.22 17.35
N SER A 44 -2.64 31.06 17.16
CA SER A 44 -1.38 30.64 16.53
C SER A 44 -0.65 29.58 17.34
N THR A 45 -0.60 29.72 18.67
CA THR A 45 0.04 28.75 19.55
C THR A 45 -0.74 27.43 19.60
N ALA A 46 -2.08 27.49 19.54
CA ALA A 46 -2.94 26.32 19.47
C ALA A 46 -2.80 25.54 18.15
N LEU A 47 -2.39 26.20 17.06
CA LEU A 47 -2.24 25.58 15.75
C LEU A 47 -0.88 24.88 15.54
N ALA A 48 0.17 25.29 16.27
CA ALA A 48 1.52 24.74 16.12
C ALA A 48 1.60 23.21 16.36
N PRO A 49 0.92 22.62 17.35
CA PRO A 49 0.85 21.17 17.51
C PRO A 49 0.26 20.44 16.31
N SER A 50 -0.75 21.04 15.64
CA SER A 50 -1.39 20.44 14.46
C SER A 50 -0.46 20.35 13.26
N VAL A 51 0.31 21.41 12.98
CA VAL A 51 1.33 21.42 11.90
C VAL A 51 2.34 20.29 12.12
N LYS A 52 2.89 20.20 13.34
CA LYS A 52 3.85 19.16 13.72
C LYS A 52 3.23 17.76 13.63
N GLY A 53 1.96 17.61 14.03
CA GLY A 53 1.22 16.36 13.93
C GLY A 53 1.10 15.86 12.49
N PHE A 54 0.79 16.74 11.54
CA PHE A 54 0.72 16.37 10.13
C PHE A 54 2.07 15.99 9.54
N GLU A 55 3.15 16.69 9.89
CA GLU A 55 4.51 16.32 9.44
C GLU A 55 4.92 14.93 9.95
N GLN A 56 4.61 14.62 11.22
CA GLN A 56 4.84 13.30 11.79
C GLN A 56 4.01 12.23 11.09
N LEU A 57 2.73 12.50 10.81
CA LEU A 57 1.85 11.58 10.11
C LEU A 57 2.33 11.30 8.68
N LEU A 58 2.72 12.34 7.94
CA LEU A 58 3.30 12.17 6.60
C LEU A 58 4.58 11.35 6.61
N THR A 59 5.45 11.57 7.60
CA THR A 59 6.67 10.78 7.77
C THR A 59 6.32 9.31 8.00
N SER A 60 5.37 9.03 8.92
CA SER A 60 4.90 7.67 9.20
C SER A 60 4.30 6.98 7.97
N VAL A 61 3.45 7.69 7.20
CA VAL A 61 2.82 7.15 5.99
C VAL A 61 3.87 6.85 4.92
N ASN A 62 4.84 7.74 4.70
CA ASN A 62 5.92 7.51 3.75
C ASN A 62 6.82 6.32 4.16
N ASP A 63 7.09 6.16 5.45
CA ASP A 63 7.86 5.04 5.99
C ASP A 63 7.12 3.70 5.78
N GLU A 64 5.81 3.64 6.08
CA GLU A 64 4.97 2.46 5.84
C GLU A 64 4.90 2.13 4.35
N HIS A 65 4.69 3.14 3.50
CA HIS A 65 4.66 2.98 2.04
C HIS A 65 5.98 2.41 1.51
N SER A 66 7.12 2.92 1.99
CA SER A 66 8.44 2.43 1.61
C SER A 66 8.66 0.97 2.01
N LYS A 67 8.24 0.60 3.24
CA LYS A 67 8.31 -0.79 3.73
C LYS A 67 7.43 -1.73 2.91
N LEU A 68 6.17 -1.35 2.62
CA LEU A 68 5.27 -2.17 1.80
C LEU A 68 5.76 -2.30 0.36
N THR A 69 6.36 -1.25 -0.20
CA THR A 69 6.98 -1.31 -1.53
C THR A 69 8.12 -2.34 -1.57
N ALA A 70 8.98 -2.36 -0.53
CA ALA A 70 10.04 -3.36 -0.40
C ALA A 70 9.47 -4.79 -0.26
N VAL A 71 8.41 -4.98 0.54
CA VAL A 71 7.71 -6.26 0.68
C VAL A 71 7.14 -6.73 -0.67
N LYS A 72 6.46 -5.85 -1.41
CA LYS A 72 5.93 -6.15 -2.75
C LYS A 72 7.04 -6.54 -3.72
N GLY A 73 8.19 -5.87 -3.65
CA GLY A 73 9.38 -6.22 -4.44
C GLY A 73 9.88 -7.63 -4.11
N SER A 74 10.03 -7.96 -2.83
CA SER A 74 10.45 -9.29 -2.38
C SER A 74 9.48 -10.40 -2.84
N LEU A 75 8.17 -10.19 -2.64
CA LEU A 75 7.13 -11.12 -3.10
C LEU A 75 7.15 -11.30 -4.61
N SER A 76 7.40 -10.22 -5.37
CA SER A 76 7.49 -10.29 -6.83
C SER A 76 8.68 -11.14 -7.28
N SER A 77 9.83 -11.01 -6.63
CA SER A 77 11.00 -11.88 -6.88
C SER A 77 10.71 -13.34 -6.54
N GLN A 78 10.06 -13.59 -5.39
CA GLN A 78 9.66 -14.94 -4.99
C GLN A 78 8.69 -15.58 -6.00
N ARG A 79 7.72 -14.81 -6.51
CA ARG A 79 6.79 -15.27 -7.55
C ARG A 79 7.51 -15.71 -8.82
N VAL A 80 8.55 -14.99 -9.23
CA VAL A 80 9.34 -15.34 -10.42
C VAL A 80 10.07 -16.67 -10.25
N GLU A 81 10.70 -16.90 -9.10
CA GLU A 81 11.36 -18.19 -8.84
C GLU A 81 10.35 -19.34 -8.73
N LEU A 82 9.20 -19.13 -8.07
CA LEU A 82 8.13 -20.13 -8.02
C LEU A 82 7.58 -20.48 -9.41
N ALA A 83 7.39 -19.49 -10.29
CA ALA A 83 6.93 -19.71 -11.65
C ALA A 83 7.93 -20.52 -12.49
N LYS A 84 9.23 -20.29 -12.26
CA LYS A 84 10.31 -21.04 -12.89
C LYS A 84 10.35 -22.49 -12.40
N ASP A 85 10.20 -22.71 -11.10
CA ASP A 85 10.14 -24.06 -10.52
C ASP A 85 8.90 -24.81 -10.98
N GLN A 86 7.75 -24.14 -11.06
CA GLN A 86 6.51 -24.70 -11.60
C GLN A 86 6.68 -25.13 -13.05
N ARG A 87 7.31 -24.29 -13.90
CA ARG A 87 7.60 -24.63 -15.30
C ARG A 87 8.49 -25.85 -15.41
N LYS A 88 9.61 -25.88 -14.68
CA LYS A 88 10.53 -27.03 -14.66
C LYS A 88 9.84 -28.32 -14.21
N ALA A 89 9.03 -28.25 -13.15
CA ALA A 89 8.27 -29.41 -12.67
C ALA A 89 7.22 -29.86 -13.69
N SER A 90 6.57 -28.93 -14.39
CA SER A 90 5.61 -29.24 -15.45
C SER A 90 6.29 -29.92 -16.65
N ASP A 91 7.45 -29.42 -17.07
CA ASP A 91 8.22 -30.00 -18.19
C ASP A 91 8.71 -31.40 -17.82
N ALA A 92 9.31 -31.57 -16.63
CA ALA A 92 9.74 -32.86 -16.13
C ALA A 92 8.58 -33.86 -15.99
N LEU A 93 7.39 -33.40 -15.58
CA LEU A 93 6.22 -34.26 -15.47
C LEU A 93 5.82 -34.82 -16.84
N LYS A 94 5.84 -33.97 -17.88
CA LYS A 94 5.54 -34.36 -19.26
C LYS A 94 6.56 -35.38 -19.80
N ASP A 95 7.84 -35.20 -19.48
CA ASP A 95 8.88 -36.16 -19.85
C ASP A 95 8.66 -37.52 -19.18
N VAL A 96 8.32 -37.53 -17.88
CA VAL A 96 7.98 -38.75 -17.14
C VAL A 96 6.73 -39.42 -17.69
N GLU A 97 5.67 -38.67 -17.99
CA GLU A 97 4.45 -39.18 -18.63
C GLU A 97 4.76 -39.85 -19.99
N THR A 98 5.65 -39.24 -20.77
CA THR A 98 6.11 -39.80 -22.06
C THR A 98 6.91 -41.09 -21.87
N SER A 99 7.81 -41.12 -20.87
CA SER A 99 8.59 -42.32 -20.52
C SER A 99 7.68 -43.46 -20.07
N ILE A 100 6.72 -43.19 -19.18
CA ILE A 100 5.73 -44.16 -18.72
C ILE A 100 4.90 -44.70 -19.88
N ALA A 101 4.43 -43.83 -20.78
CA ALA A 101 3.66 -44.27 -21.95
C ALA A 101 4.47 -45.19 -22.87
N THR A 102 5.75 -44.87 -23.06
CA THR A 102 6.68 -45.65 -23.88
C THR A 102 6.98 -47.01 -23.24
N GLU A 103 7.32 -47.04 -21.95
CA GLU A 103 7.61 -48.28 -21.22
C GLU A 103 6.39 -49.21 -21.20
N ASN A 104 5.20 -48.65 -20.96
CA ASN A 104 3.95 -49.42 -20.99
C ASN A 104 3.63 -49.99 -22.38
N GLN A 105 3.96 -49.26 -23.46
CA GLN A 105 3.80 -49.79 -24.81
C GLN A 105 4.77 -50.95 -25.07
N MET A 106 6.04 -50.79 -24.71
CA MET A 106 7.03 -51.87 -24.83
C MET A 106 6.65 -53.09 -24.00
N LEU A 107 6.15 -52.92 -22.78
CA LEU A 107 5.65 -54.00 -21.94
C LEU A 107 4.51 -54.76 -22.61
N ARG A 108 3.51 -54.05 -23.17
CA ARG A 108 2.42 -54.69 -23.93
C ARG A 108 2.93 -55.51 -25.11
N ASP A 109 3.85 -54.95 -25.89
CA ASP A 109 4.40 -55.62 -27.07
C ASP A 109 5.21 -56.88 -26.68
N LEU A 110 5.99 -56.80 -25.59
CA LEU A 110 6.76 -57.94 -25.06
C LEU A 110 5.85 -59.03 -24.48
N GLU A 111 4.79 -58.64 -23.75
CA GLU A 111 3.81 -59.57 -23.22
C GLU A 111 3.04 -60.30 -24.34
N ASP A 112 2.70 -59.62 -25.44
CA ASP A 112 2.10 -60.25 -26.62
C ASP A 112 3.03 -61.29 -27.27
N VAL A 113 4.32 -60.98 -27.39
CA VAL A 113 5.34 -61.93 -27.88
C VAL A 113 5.46 -63.14 -26.95
N TYR A 114 5.53 -62.91 -25.63
CA TYR A 114 5.62 -64.01 -24.64
C TYR A 114 4.39 -64.92 -24.69
N ASN A 115 3.20 -64.36 -24.85
CA ASN A 115 1.95 -65.13 -24.97
C ASN A 115 1.93 -66.07 -26.19
N LYS A 116 2.65 -65.73 -27.26
CA LYS A 116 2.79 -66.57 -28.46
C LYS A 116 3.80 -67.70 -28.30
N CYS A 117 4.80 -67.52 -27.45
CA CYS A 117 5.87 -68.49 -27.19
C CYS A 117 6.05 -68.73 -25.68
N PRO A 118 5.07 -69.36 -25.01
CA PRO A 118 5.14 -69.57 -23.57
C PRO A 118 6.29 -70.53 -23.20
N GLY A 119 7.08 -70.16 -22.19
CA GLY A 119 8.19 -70.98 -21.67
C GLY A 119 9.59 -70.35 -21.85
N ASP A 120 9.70 -69.24 -22.59
CA ASP A 120 10.94 -68.46 -22.66
C ASP A 120 11.22 -67.74 -21.32
N LYS A 121 12.11 -68.32 -20.52
CA LYS A 121 12.46 -67.79 -19.19
C LYS A 121 13.26 -66.49 -19.27
N GLU A 122 14.06 -66.28 -20.32
CA GLU A 122 14.86 -65.07 -20.46
C GLU A 122 13.96 -63.88 -20.78
N LEU A 123 13.00 -64.07 -21.69
CA LEU A 123 11.99 -63.06 -22.00
C LEU A 123 11.14 -62.71 -20.77
N LEU A 124 10.72 -63.71 -19.98
CA LEU A 124 9.98 -63.47 -18.74
C LEU A 124 10.77 -62.62 -17.74
N ILE A 125 12.04 -62.95 -17.49
CA ILE A 125 12.93 -62.17 -16.61
C ILE A 125 13.09 -60.73 -17.13
N PHE A 126 13.18 -60.56 -18.45
CA PHE A 126 13.30 -59.24 -19.05
C PHE A 126 12.03 -58.39 -18.86
N ILE A 127 10.85 -58.97 -19.09
CA ILE A 127 9.56 -58.32 -18.84
C ILE A 127 9.45 -57.90 -17.37
N GLU A 128 9.82 -58.77 -16.43
CA GLU A 128 9.76 -58.46 -15.00
C GLU A 128 10.68 -57.29 -14.60
N LYS A 129 11.89 -57.22 -15.18
CA LYS A 129 12.80 -56.07 -14.99
C LYS A 129 12.19 -54.77 -15.52
N ARG A 130 11.51 -54.82 -16.67
CA ARG A 130 10.84 -53.66 -17.27
C ARG A 130 9.64 -53.22 -16.46
N LYS A 131 8.85 -54.15 -15.91
CA LYS A 131 7.77 -53.84 -14.96
C LYS A 131 8.28 -53.06 -13.76
N LYS A 132 9.40 -53.50 -13.18
CA LYS A 132 10.06 -52.75 -12.11
C LYS A 132 10.48 -51.34 -12.53
N ALA A 133 11.04 -51.17 -13.72
CA ALA A 133 11.40 -49.83 -14.23
C ALA A 133 10.15 -48.94 -14.44
N SER A 134 9.03 -49.52 -14.87
CA SER A 134 7.75 -48.82 -14.94
C SER A 134 7.25 -48.37 -13.57
N ASP A 135 7.39 -49.20 -12.54
CA ASP A 135 7.06 -48.83 -11.16
C ASP A 135 7.95 -47.68 -10.67
N GLU A 136 9.25 -47.72 -10.96
CA GLU A 136 10.20 -46.64 -10.65
C GLU A 136 9.81 -45.31 -11.35
N HIS A 137 9.41 -45.35 -12.63
CA HIS A 137 8.88 -44.17 -13.32
C HIS A 137 7.60 -43.64 -12.67
N GLN A 138 6.72 -44.51 -12.20
CA GLN A 138 5.49 -44.13 -11.50
C GLN A 138 5.80 -43.45 -10.15
N GLU A 139 6.82 -43.91 -9.43
CA GLU A 139 7.31 -43.24 -8.22
C GLU A 139 7.81 -41.83 -8.55
N VAL A 140 8.65 -41.68 -9.58
CA VAL A 140 9.15 -40.37 -10.04
C VAL A 140 7.98 -39.45 -10.41
N TYR A 141 6.95 -39.96 -11.09
CA TYR A 141 5.74 -39.21 -11.43
C TYR A 141 5.08 -38.61 -10.19
N THR A 142 4.90 -39.40 -9.12
CA THR A 142 4.27 -38.90 -7.88
C THR A 142 5.08 -37.78 -7.23
N VAL A 143 6.42 -37.89 -7.24
CA VAL A 143 7.32 -36.89 -6.67
C VAL A 143 7.25 -35.59 -7.47
N VAL A 144 7.40 -35.66 -8.80
CA VAL A 144 7.36 -34.46 -9.67
C VAL A 144 5.99 -33.80 -9.61
N LYS A 145 4.90 -34.57 -9.61
CA LYS A 145 3.54 -34.04 -9.46
C LYS A 145 3.34 -33.32 -8.13
N SER A 146 3.88 -33.85 -7.04
CA SER A 146 3.86 -33.19 -5.73
C SER A 146 4.61 -31.85 -5.75
N GLN A 147 5.78 -31.79 -6.40
CA GLN A 147 6.53 -30.55 -6.58
C GLN A 147 5.77 -29.50 -7.42
N LEU A 148 5.12 -29.95 -8.50
CA LEU A 148 4.27 -29.09 -9.33
C LEU A 148 3.10 -28.51 -8.52
N ASN A 149 2.42 -29.34 -7.73
CA ASN A 149 1.33 -28.89 -6.87
C ASN A 149 1.81 -27.89 -5.81
N LYS A 150 2.97 -28.16 -5.18
CA LYS A 150 3.56 -27.29 -4.16
C LYS A 150 3.94 -25.92 -4.73
N SER A 151 4.58 -25.87 -5.89
CA SER A 151 4.95 -24.61 -6.56
C SER A 151 3.72 -23.83 -7.01
N SER A 152 2.71 -24.50 -7.57
CA SER A 152 1.43 -23.89 -7.94
C SER A 152 0.70 -23.27 -6.74
N ALA A 153 0.59 -24.00 -5.62
CA ALA A 153 -0.01 -23.49 -4.40
C ALA A 153 0.77 -22.31 -3.81
N GLY A 154 2.11 -22.38 -3.83
CA GLY A 154 2.99 -21.29 -3.44
C GLY A 154 2.76 -20.03 -4.28
N LEU A 155 2.66 -20.19 -5.61
CA LEU A 155 2.45 -19.09 -6.55
C LEU A 155 1.10 -18.40 -6.31
N SER A 156 0.01 -19.17 -6.18
CA SER A 156 -1.32 -18.62 -5.86
C SER A 156 -1.33 -17.83 -4.55
N LYS A 157 -0.65 -18.33 -3.52
CA LYS A 157 -0.51 -17.64 -2.24
C LYS A 157 0.26 -16.32 -2.39
N THR A 158 1.41 -16.34 -3.05
CA THR A 158 2.23 -15.14 -3.27
C THR A 158 1.49 -14.09 -4.11
N GLU A 159 0.72 -14.51 -5.12
CA GLU A 159 -0.12 -13.59 -5.90
C GLU A 159 -1.21 -12.92 -5.06
N SER A 160 -1.85 -13.67 -4.16
CA SER A 160 -2.83 -13.13 -3.23
C SER A 160 -2.20 -12.12 -2.26
N GLU A 161 -1.00 -12.40 -1.76
CA GLU A 161 -0.25 -11.47 -0.90
C GLU A 161 0.17 -10.19 -1.65
N ILE A 162 0.61 -10.31 -2.92
CA ILE A 162 0.91 -9.14 -3.77
C ILE A 162 -0.32 -8.27 -3.99
N ALA A 163 -1.48 -8.88 -4.23
CA ALA A 163 -2.74 -8.15 -4.41
C ALA A 163 -3.09 -7.36 -3.15
N LEU A 164 -3.02 -8.00 -1.97
CA LEU A 164 -3.28 -7.36 -0.68
C LEU A 164 -2.31 -6.21 -0.40
N VAL A 165 -1.00 -6.40 -0.62
CA VAL A 165 -0.01 -5.33 -0.41
C VAL A 165 -0.25 -4.17 -1.39
N THR A 166 -0.70 -4.47 -2.62
CA THR A 166 -1.05 -3.44 -3.60
C THR A 166 -2.25 -2.61 -3.15
N GLU A 167 -3.29 -3.24 -2.62
CA GLU A 167 -4.44 -2.55 -2.03
C GLU A 167 -4.02 -1.65 -0.86
N MET A 168 -3.19 -2.16 0.05
CA MET A 168 -2.65 -1.36 1.16
C MET A 168 -1.83 -0.16 0.69
N LEU A 169 -1.03 -0.31 -0.37
CA LEU A 169 -0.29 0.80 -0.96
C LEU A 169 -1.23 1.87 -1.51
N THR A 170 -2.29 1.48 -2.24
CA THR A 170 -3.28 2.45 -2.75
C THR A 170 -4.00 3.19 -1.63
N GLN A 171 -4.30 2.50 -0.53
CA GLN A 171 -4.89 3.13 0.65
C GLN A 171 -3.94 4.15 1.29
N LEU A 172 -2.65 3.82 1.43
CA LEU A 172 -1.66 4.76 1.96
C LEU A 172 -1.44 5.97 1.04
N GLU A 173 -1.52 5.80 -0.29
CA GLU A 173 -1.48 6.91 -1.23
C GLU A 173 -2.67 7.86 -1.06
N ALA A 174 -3.87 7.31 -0.83
CA ALA A 174 -5.06 8.10 -0.53
C ALA A 174 -4.94 8.84 0.81
N GLU A 175 -4.51 8.14 1.87
CA GLU A 175 -4.25 8.74 3.19
C GLU A 175 -3.22 9.86 3.09
N ARG A 176 -2.12 9.65 2.35
CA ARG A 176 -1.10 10.67 2.10
C ARG A 176 -1.69 11.91 1.43
N ALA A 177 -2.56 11.73 0.44
CA ALA A 177 -3.20 12.84 -0.27
C ALA A 177 -4.14 13.65 0.64
N GLU A 178 -4.92 12.97 1.48
CA GLU A 178 -5.82 13.60 2.46
C GLU A 178 -5.02 14.40 3.50
N VAL A 179 -3.98 13.78 4.08
CA VAL A 179 -3.11 14.44 5.06
C VAL A 179 -2.41 15.67 4.47
N MET A 180 -1.94 15.58 3.22
CA MET A 180 -1.34 16.73 2.52
C MET A 180 -2.36 17.88 2.35
N LYS A 181 -3.60 17.56 1.99
CA LYS A 181 -4.68 18.55 1.81
C LYS A 181 -5.04 19.23 3.14
N GLU A 182 -5.19 18.47 4.22
CA GLU A 182 -5.48 19.02 5.55
C GLU A 182 -4.34 19.90 6.07
N LYS A 183 -3.10 19.43 5.90
CA LYS A 183 -1.89 20.20 6.22
C LYS A 183 -1.86 21.51 5.46
N GLU A 184 -2.17 21.52 4.16
CA GLU A 184 -2.23 22.74 3.37
C GLU A 184 -3.27 23.73 3.91
N GLY A 185 -4.43 23.25 4.35
CA GLY A 185 -5.45 24.06 5.01
C GLY A 185 -4.96 24.69 6.32
N VAL A 186 -4.29 23.91 7.16
CA VAL A 186 -3.67 24.39 8.40
C VAL A 186 -2.54 25.38 8.13
N ASP A 187 -1.69 25.12 7.14
CA ASP A 187 -0.61 26.03 6.75
C ASP A 187 -1.16 27.37 6.23
N LYS A 188 -2.29 27.35 5.50
CA LYS A 188 -3.00 28.58 5.07
C LYS A 188 -3.56 29.35 6.26
N ALA A 189 -4.23 28.68 7.20
CA ALA A 189 -4.75 29.31 8.41
C ALA A 189 -3.63 29.90 9.28
N ALA A 190 -2.51 29.18 9.43
CA ALA A 190 -1.34 29.64 10.16
C ALA A 190 -0.76 30.93 9.54
N LYS A 191 -0.64 30.97 8.20
CA LYS A 191 -0.20 32.16 7.47
C LYS A 191 -1.15 33.33 7.64
N GLN A 192 -2.47 33.12 7.58
CA GLN A 192 -3.46 34.17 7.80
C GLN A 192 -3.35 34.74 9.22
N LEU A 193 -3.27 33.90 10.25
CA LEU A 193 -3.08 34.34 11.63
C LEU A 193 -1.79 35.14 11.80
N MET A 194 -0.70 34.72 11.17
CA MET A 194 0.59 35.43 11.20
C MET A 194 0.50 36.80 10.51
N VAL A 195 -0.24 36.92 9.42
CA VAL A 195 -0.44 38.20 8.74
C VAL A 195 -1.30 39.13 9.60
N MET A 196 -2.41 38.62 10.15
CA MET A 196 -3.30 39.40 11.02
C MET A 196 -2.59 39.91 12.28
N SER A 197 -1.71 39.10 12.90
CA SER A 197 -0.98 39.52 14.10
C SER A 197 0.01 40.66 13.84
N ARG A 198 0.63 40.72 12.65
CA ARG A 198 1.53 41.82 12.23
C ARG A 198 0.81 43.16 12.06
N PHE A 199 -0.47 43.14 11.69
CA PHE A 199 -1.29 44.35 11.61
C PHE A 199 -1.64 44.95 12.98
N LEU A 200 -1.35 44.22 14.07
CA LEU A 200 -1.56 44.66 15.45
C LEU A 200 -0.24 45.03 16.16
N GLU A 201 0.86 45.11 15.42
CA GLU A 201 2.13 45.62 15.92
C GLU A 201 2.16 47.16 15.84
N PRO A 202 2.79 47.84 16.81
CA PRO A 202 3.16 49.25 16.64
C PRO A 202 3.96 49.37 15.34
N ASP A 203 3.64 50.36 14.50
CA ASP A 203 4.23 50.56 13.16
C ASP A 203 3.74 49.62 12.04
N TRP A 204 2.53 49.04 12.16
CA TRP A 204 1.94 48.21 11.10
C TRP A 204 1.89 48.89 9.72
N GLN A 205 1.81 50.22 9.64
CA GLN A 205 1.95 50.96 8.37
C GLN A 205 3.31 50.71 7.69
N ALA A 206 4.42 50.69 8.45
CA ALA A 206 5.74 50.40 7.89
C ALA A 206 5.84 48.96 7.37
N THR A 207 5.18 48.02 8.06
CA THR A 207 5.06 46.62 7.64
C THR A 207 4.21 46.47 6.37
N LEU A 208 3.13 47.23 6.25
CA LEU A 208 2.28 47.28 5.06
C LEU A 208 3.03 47.83 3.85
N ASP A 209 3.80 48.90 4.03
CA ASP A 209 4.58 49.53 2.95
C ASP A 209 5.71 48.63 2.46
N MET A 210 6.37 47.89 3.35
CA MET A 210 7.35 46.86 3.01
C MET A 210 6.71 45.70 2.21
N LEU A 211 5.53 45.22 2.61
CA LEU A 211 4.82 44.14 1.91
C LEU A 211 4.38 44.56 0.50
N LYS A 212 3.87 45.78 0.34
CA LYS A 212 3.53 46.36 -0.97
C LYS A 212 4.76 46.44 -1.89
N GLN A 213 5.92 46.82 -1.36
CA GLN A 213 7.16 46.89 -2.14
C GLN A 213 7.73 45.53 -2.54
N VAL A 214 7.66 44.51 -1.68
CA VAL A 214 8.26 43.19 -1.92
C VAL A 214 7.39 42.29 -2.80
N SER A 215 6.06 42.42 -2.72
CA SER A 215 5.12 41.53 -3.41
C SER A 215 4.46 42.15 -4.65
N GLY A 216 4.55 43.47 -4.86
CA GLY A 216 3.84 44.18 -5.92
C GLY A 216 2.31 44.20 -5.76
N MET A 217 1.77 43.64 -4.66
CA MET A 217 0.33 43.56 -4.42
C MET A 217 -0.25 44.91 -4.01
N THR A 218 -1.37 45.28 -4.62
CA THR A 218 -2.14 46.47 -4.23
C THR A 218 -3.10 46.14 -3.07
N LEU A 219 -3.50 47.17 -2.31
CA LEU A 219 -4.38 47.00 -1.14
C LEU A 219 -5.73 46.32 -1.49
N CYS A 220 -6.12 46.36 -2.76
CA CYS A 220 -7.33 45.77 -3.33
C CYS A 220 -7.22 44.26 -3.63
N GLU A 221 -6.03 43.67 -3.56
CA GLU A 221 -5.82 42.21 -3.73
C GLU A 221 -5.77 41.47 -2.38
N LEU A 222 -5.62 42.21 -1.27
CA LEU A 222 -5.70 41.72 0.11
C LEU A 222 -7.10 41.25 0.58
N PRO A 223 -8.25 41.77 0.10
CA PRO A 223 -9.58 41.33 0.54
C PRO A 223 -9.88 39.87 0.18
N SER A 224 -9.29 39.35 -0.90
CA SER A 224 -9.38 37.94 -1.30
C SER A 224 -8.76 36.98 -0.27
N LEU A 225 -7.85 37.47 0.59
CA LEU A 225 -7.28 36.74 1.72
C LEU A 225 -8.14 36.79 2.99
N TRP A 226 -9.12 37.69 3.03
CA TRP A 226 -9.94 38.01 4.21
C TRP A 226 -11.41 37.57 4.07
N GLY A 227 -11.82 37.04 2.92
CA GLY A 227 -13.20 36.57 2.70
C GLY A 227 -14.25 37.69 2.62
N PHE A 228 -13.83 38.95 2.61
CA PHE A 228 -14.70 40.08 2.37
C PHE A 228 -14.70 40.41 0.89
N HIS A 229 -15.80 40.09 0.19
CA HIS A 229 -16.07 40.74 -1.09
C HIS A 229 -16.31 42.22 -0.82
N CYS A 230 -15.56 43.08 -1.49
CA CYS A 230 -15.89 44.49 -1.59
C CYS A 230 -17.25 44.59 -2.29
N CYS A 231 -18.31 44.89 -1.53
CA CYS A 231 -19.53 45.41 -2.13
C CYS A 231 -19.24 46.84 -2.61
N GLU A 232 -19.50 47.08 -3.89
CA GLU A 232 -19.59 48.44 -4.47
C GLU A 232 -20.70 49.27 -3.80
#